data_AF-A0A8J6NP57-F1
#
_entry.id   AF-A0A8J6NP57-F1
#
_cell.length_a   1.000
_cell.length_b   1.000
_cell.length_c   1.000
_cell.angle_alpha   90.00
_cell.angle_beta   90.00
_cell.angle_gamma   90.00
#
_symmetry.space_group_name_H-M   'P 1'
#
loop_
_entity.id
_entity.type
_entity.pdbx_description
1 polymer ?
#
loop_
_entity_poly.entity_id
_entity_poly.type
_entity_poly.pdbx_seq_one_letter_code
_entity_poly.pdbx_strand_id
1 'polypeptide(L)'
;MAEIKSTLELVMEKTKHLTLSREEKQAQTRNEARQRIKGLIQKHRDAVLNNERFAEELESMQETSAVIVNDLLLYELLDGLHPGRDNQVQLALLNDICGIDITGLASVCDGYKDEIQSMTQARIQALKNILAQQHHISGSAVVPNIKTDDPWHEKLLEIKDNFDQLLSREKTAIKKNGCAKNIKSGK
;
A
#
# COMPACT_ATOMS: atom_id res chain seq x y z
N MET A 1 6.09 3.37 -62.46
CA MET A 1 6.43 2.24 -61.58
C MET A 1 6.39 2.78 -60.16
N ALA A 2 5.38 2.38 -59.36
CA ALA A 2 5.25 2.84 -57.99
C ALA A 2 5.93 1.82 -57.07
N GLU A 3 7.05 2.20 -56.46
CA GLU A 3 7.73 1.38 -55.46
C GLU A 3 6.90 1.39 -54.18
N ILE A 4 6.32 0.24 -53.84
CA ILE A 4 5.59 0.06 -52.59
C ILE A 4 6.64 -0.10 -51.49
N LYS A 5 6.80 0.93 -50.65
CA LYS A 5 7.65 0.88 -49.46
C LYS A 5 7.23 -0.29 -48.56
N SER A 6 8.22 -0.99 -48.01
CA SER A 6 7.98 -2.09 -47.07
C SER A 6 7.31 -1.58 -45.80
N THR A 7 6.43 -2.38 -45.20
CA THR A 7 5.71 -2.03 -43.96
C THR A 7 6.67 -1.67 -42.82
N LEU A 8 7.83 -2.33 -42.76
CA LEU A 8 8.90 -2.04 -41.80
C LEU A 8 9.52 -0.66 -42.06
N GLU A 9 9.76 -0.33 -43.33
CA GLU A 9 10.33 0.95 -43.75
C GLU A 9 9.40 2.12 -43.41
N LEU A 10 8.10 1.94 -43.64
CA LEU A 10 7.07 2.91 -43.30
C LEU A 10 6.98 3.13 -41.78
N VAL A 11 7.10 2.07 -40.97
CA VAL A 11 7.12 2.15 -39.51
C VAL A 11 8.38 2.88 -39.03
N MET A 12 9.55 2.52 -39.54
CA MET A 12 10.82 3.16 -39.17
C MET A 12 10.87 4.65 -39.55
N GLU A 13 10.32 5.01 -40.71
CA GLU A 13 10.20 6.41 -41.17
C GLU A 13 9.24 7.22 -40.29
N LYS A 14 8.12 6.61 -39.86
CA LYS A 14 7.16 7.22 -38.92
C LYS A 14 7.69 7.32 -37.48
N THR A 15 8.59 6.44 -37.06
CA THR A 15 9.21 6.48 -35.72
C THR A 15 10.51 7.27 -35.68
N LYS A 16 11.05 7.72 -36.81
CA LYS A 16 12.34 8.41 -36.91
C LYS A 16 12.41 9.73 -36.12
N HIS A 17 11.25 10.34 -35.85
CA HIS A 17 11.11 11.56 -35.04
C HIS A 17 10.52 11.30 -33.65
N LEU A 18 10.23 10.05 -33.30
CA LEU A 18 9.82 9.64 -31.95
C LEU A 18 11.07 9.39 -31.09
N THR A 19 11.94 10.40 -30.96
CA THR A 19 12.93 10.39 -29.89
C THR A 19 12.22 10.85 -28.63
N LEU A 20 11.97 9.91 -27.71
CA LEU A 20 11.46 10.23 -26.36
C LEU A 20 12.20 11.44 -25.81
N SER A 21 11.45 12.43 -25.36
CA SER A 21 12.00 13.61 -24.71
C SER A 21 12.81 13.18 -23.48
N ARG A 22 13.70 14.04 -23.01
CA ARG A 22 14.48 13.75 -21.79
C ARG A 22 13.56 13.49 -20.59
N GLU A 23 12.43 14.18 -20.54
CA GLU A 23 11.40 14.02 -19.50
C GLU A 23 10.68 12.67 -19.62
N GLU A 24 10.31 12.27 -20.84
CA GLU A 24 9.66 10.98 -21.09
C GLU A 24 10.59 9.80 -20.76
N LYS A 25 11.89 9.91 -21.11
CA LYS A 25 12.90 8.91 -20.76
C LYS A 25 13.04 8.77 -19.25
N GLN A 26 13.11 9.89 -18.51
CA GLN A 26 13.20 9.87 -17.05
C GLN A 26 11.94 9.29 -16.40
N ALA A 27 10.76 9.66 -16.90
CA ALA A 27 9.49 9.11 -16.43
C ALA A 27 9.42 7.60 -16.66
N GLN A 28 9.88 7.13 -17.81
CA GLN A 28 9.94 5.71 -18.12
C GLN A 28 10.89 4.94 -17.20
N THR A 29 12.13 5.41 -17.01
CA THR A 29 13.09 4.78 -16.08
C THR A 29 12.54 4.72 -14.65
N ARG A 30 11.87 5.78 -14.20
CA ARG A 30 11.22 5.80 -12.88
C ARG A 30 10.07 4.80 -12.79
N ASN A 31 9.26 4.68 -13.84
CA ASN A 31 8.15 3.73 -13.87
C ASN A 31 8.63 2.27 -13.90
N GLU A 32 9.68 1.97 -14.67
CA GLU A 32 10.30 0.64 -14.71
C GLU A 32 10.87 0.25 -13.34
N ALA A 33 11.58 1.19 -12.69
CA ALA A 33 12.06 1.00 -11.33
C ALA A 33 10.89 0.74 -10.36
N ARG A 34 9.82 1.52 -10.46
CA ARG A 34 8.63 1.38 -9.61
C ARG A 34 7.98 0.01 -9.77
N GLN A 35 7.82 -0.46 -11.02
CA GLN A 35 7.26 -1.78 -11.31
C GLN A 35 8.13 -2.91 -10.74
N ARG A 36 9.45 -2.79 -10.86
CA ARG A 36 10.39 -3.76 -10.30
C ARG A 36 10.26 -3.84 -8.78
N ILE A 37 10.24 -2.71 -8.09
CA ILE A 37 10.04 -2.64 -6.63
C ILE A 37 8.72 -3.29 -6.21
N LYS A 38 7.62 -2.98 -6.90
CA LYS A 38 6.32 -3.64 -6.63
C LYS A 38 6.42 -5.16 -6.77
N GLY A 39 7.14 -5.64 -7.78
CA GLY A 39 7.42 -7.06 -7.98
C GLY A 39 8.21 -7.67 -6.83
N LEU A 40 9.24 -6.98 -6.32
CA LEU A 40 10.02 -7.44 -5.17
C LEU A 40 9.16 -7.52 -3.90
N ILE A 41 8.38 -6.47 -3.61
CA ILE A 41 7.50 -6.43 -2.43
C ILE A 41 6.51 -7.60 -2.50
N GLN A 42 5.95 -7.87 -3.68
CA GLN A 42 5.01 -8.97 -3.84
C GLN A 42 5.67 -10.33 -3.65
N LYS A 43 6.84 -10.58 -4.25
CA LYS A 43 7.59 -11.83 -4.04
C LYS A 43 7.96 -12.06 -2.57
N HIS A 44 8.32 -11.00 -1.86
CA HIS A 44 8.60 -11.04 -0.44
C HIS A 44 7.35 -11.39 0.37
N ARG A 45 6.22 -10.72 0.10
CA ARG A 45 4.92 -11.04 0.70
C ARG A 45 4.51 -12.49 0.46
N ASP A 46 4.77 -13.01 -0.73
CA ASP A 46 4.48 -14.39 -1.12
C ASP A 46 5.50 -15.40 -0.56
N ALA A 47 6.42 -14.96 0.32
CA ALA A 47 7.50 -15.74 0.93
C ALA A 47 8.45 -16.41 -0.09
N VAL A 48 8.48 -15.94 -1.33
CA VAL A 48 9.40 -16.38 -2.39
C VAL A 48 10.79 -15.79 -2.17
N LEU A 49 10.87 -14.61 -1.54
CA LEU A 49 12.09 -13.88 -1.25
C LEU A 49 12.18 -13.58 0.25
N ASN A 50 13.31 -13.88 0.88
CA ASN A 50 13.57 -13.51 2.28
C ASN A 50 14.15 -12.08 2.38
N ASN A 51 14.28 -11.55 3.60
CA ASN A 51 14.78 -10.18 3.83
C ASN A 51 16.19 -9.96 3.25
N GLU A 52 17.10 -10.92 3.40
CA GLU A 52 18.48 -10.82 2.90
C GLU A 52 18.51 -10.66 1.38
N ARG A 53 17.87 -11.57 0.64
CA ARG A 53 17.81 -11.49 -0.83
C ARG A 53 17.02 -10.28 -1.32
N PHE A 54 16.01 -9.84 -0.55
CA PHE A 54 15.29 -8.60 -0.86
C PHE A 54 16.22 -7.39 -0.79
N ALA A 55 17.07 -7.30 0.24
CA ALA A 55 18.06 -6.23 0.35
C ALA A 55 19.09 -6.30 -0.78
N GLU A 56 19.61 -7.49 -1.11
CA GLU A 56 20.56 -7.69 -2.22
C GLU A 56 19.96 -7.25 -3.58
N GLU A 57 18.72 -7.61 -3.87
CA GLU A 57 18.05 -7.21 -5.12
C GLU A 57 17.81 -5.68 -5.18
N LEU A 58 17.60 -5.03 -4.04
CA LEU A 58 17.48 -3.57 -3.97
C LEU A 58 18.83 -2.87 -4.19
N GLU A 59 19.91 -3.37 -3.59
CA GLU A 59 21.27 -2.84 -3.79
C GLU A 59 21.70 -2.96 -5.25
N SER A 60 21.54 -4.15 -5.85
CA SER A 60 21.81 -4.38 -7.28
C SER A 60 21.01 -3.43 -8.18
N MET A 61 19.75 -3.18 -7.81
CA MET A 61 18.89 -2.26 -8.54
C MET A 61 19.34 -0.80 -8.38
N GLN A 62 19.84 -0.41 -7.22
CA GLN A 62 20.35 0.94 -6.96
C GLN A 62 21.63 1.24 -7.74
N GLU A 63 22.52 0.25 -7.90
CA GLU A 63 23.76 0.39 -8.70
C GLU A 63 23.49 0.65 -10.18
N THR A 64 22.42 0.06 -10.71
CA THR A 64 22.07 0.14 -12.14
C THR A 64 21.10 1.30 -12.44
N SER A 65 20.50 1.90 -11.42
CA SER A 65 19.45 2.91 -11.58
C SER A 65 19.94 4.32 -11.27
N ALA A 66 19.53 5.27 -12.12
CA ALA A 66 19.73 6.70 -11.86
C ALA A 66 18.74 7.26 -10.81
N VAL A 67 17.80 6.45 -10.33
CA VAL A 67 16.77 6.84 -9.35
C VAL A 67 17.15 6.35 -7.95
N ILE A 68 16.76 7.11 -6.92
CA ILE A 68 16.89 6.70 -5.52
C ILE A 68 15.86 5.60 -5.24
N VAL A 69 16.30 4.35 -5.26
CA VAL A 69 15.48 3.13 -5.10
C VAL A 69 14.86 3.08 -3.70
N ASN A 70 15.61 3.46 -2.66
CA ASN A 70 15.14 3.48 -1.28
C ASN A 70 13.96 4.45 -1.08
N ASP A 71 14.01 5.63 -1.69
CA ASP A 71 12.89 6.58 -1.64
C ASP A 71 11.67 5.99 -2.34
N LEU A 72 11.86 5.38 -3.51
CA LEU A 72 10.78 4.77 -4.27
C LEU A 72 10.16 3.59 -3.51
N LEU A 73 10.98 2.74 -2.87
CA LEU A 73 10.54 1.67 -1.97
C LEU A 73 9.69 2.22 -0.83
N LEU A 74 10.18 3.25 -0.14
CA LEU A 74 9.46 3.91 0.94
C LEU A 74 8.09 4.40 0.47
N TYR A 75 8.03 5.08 -0.68
CA TYR A 75 6.77 5.55 -1.24
C TYR A 75 5.82 4.40 -1.54
N GLU A 76 6.28 3.31 -2.17
CA GLU A 76 5.43 2.16 -2.47
C GLU A 76 4.92 1.44 -1.23
N LEU A 77 5.77 1.25 -0.21
CA LEU A 77 5.38 0.62 1.04
C LEU A 77 4.32 1.46 1.77
N LEU A 78 4.53 2.78 1.88
CA LEU A 78 3.58 3.69 2.51
C LEU A 78 2.26 3.80 1.73
N ASP A 79 2.32 3.83 0.40
CA ASP A 79 1.12 3.92 -0.45
C ASP A 79 0.23 2.68 -0.28
N GLY A 80 0.84 1.49 -0.16
CA GLY A 80 0.13 0.23 -0.01
C GLY A 80 -0.48 -0.05 1.37
N LEU A 81 -0.21 0.76 2.40
CA LEU A 81 -0.78 0.57 3.74
C LEU A 81 -2.25 0.99 3.79
N HIS A 82 -3.12 0.14 4.34
CA HIS A 82 -4.55 0.44 4.53
C HIS A 82 -5.06 -0.12 5.85
N PRO A 83 -5.89 0.60 6.64
CA PRO A 83 -6.36 0.13 7.94
C PRO A 83 -7.09 -1.22 7.88
N GLY A 84 -7.86 -1.47 6.82
CA GLY A 84 -8.62 -2.71 6.62
C GLY A 84 -7.85 -3.88 5.98
N ARG A 85 -6.54 -3.78 5.81
CA ARG A 85 -5.69 -4.85 5.24
C ARG A 85 -4.69 -5.35 6.27
N ASP A 86 -4.17 -6.54 6.03
CA ASP A 86 -3.00 -7.00 6.75
C ASP A 86 -1.76 -6.21 6.28
N ASN A 87 -1.26 -5.37 7.18
CA ASN A 87 -0.10 -4.51 6.94
C ASN A 87 1.19 -5.07 7.56
N GLN A 88 1.17 -6.25 8.20
CA GLN A 88 2.31 -6.76 8.99
C GLN A 88 3.60 -6.83 8.17
N VAL A 89 3.54 -7.42 6.96
CA VAL A 89 4.71 -7.56 6.07
C VAL A 89 5.26 -6.19 5.66
N GLN A 90 4.38 -5.23 5.35
CA GLN A 90 4.81 -3.89 4.94
C GLN A 90 5.41 -3.10 6.10
N LEU A 91 4.84 -3.21 7.29
CA LEU A 91 5.39 -2.58 8.50
C LEU A 91 6.76 -3.19 8.86
N ALA A 92 6.91 -4.52 8.75
CA ALA A 92 8.19 -5.18 8.95
C ALA A 92 9.25 -4.69 7.95
N LEU A 93 8.92 -4.61 6.65
CA LEU A 93 9.85 -4.07 5.65
C LEU A 93 10.22 -2.60 5.90
N LEU A 94 9.27 -1.76 6.33
CA LEU A 94 9.54 -0.36 6.69
C LEU A 94 10.50 -0.24 7.88
N ASN A 95 10.37 -1.13 8.87
CA ASN A 95 11.26 -1.16 10.02
C ASN A 95 12.64 -1.74 9.66
N ASP A 96 12.67 -2.93 9.07
CA ASP A 96 13.88 -3.74 8.90
C ASP A 96 14.77 -3.21 7.77
N ILE A 97 14.18 -2.74 6.67
CA ILE A 97 14.92 -2.28 5.48
C ILE A 97 15.05 -0.74 5.47
N CYS A 98 13.96 -0.02 5.78
CA CYS A 98 13.99 1.45 5.74
C CYS A 98 14.43 2.08 7.07
N GLY A 99 14.52 1.33 8.17
CA GLY A 99 14.91 1.85 9.49
C GLY A 99 13.93 2.90 10.03
N ILE A 100 12.66 2.79 9.67
CA ILE A 100 11.62 3.75 10.05
C ILE A 100 10.94 3.27 11.32
N ASP A 101 10.73 4.21 12.24
CA ASP A 101 9.88 3.97 13.40
C ASP A 101 8.43 3.75 12.95
N ILE A 102 7.96 2.51 13.09
CA ILE A 102 6.62 2.08 12.70
C ILE A 102 5.60 2.20 13.85
N THR A 103 6.02 2.60 15.05
CA THR A 103 5.13 2.60 16.24
C THR A 103 3.83 3.38 16.01
N GLY A 104 3.91 4.57 15.41
CA GLY A 104 2.74 5.37 15.06
C GLY A 104 1.82 4.68 14.04
N LEU A 105 2.39 4.12 12.97
CA LEU A 105 1.63 3.39 11.94
C LEU A 105 0.97 2.12 12.49
N ALA A 106 1.70 1.35 13.30
CA ALA A 106 1.22 0.14 13.95
C ALA A 106 0.07 0.48 14.91
N SER A 107 0.22 1.51 15.74
CA SER A 107 -0.81 1.96 16.66
C SER A 107 -2.10 2.36 15.95
N VAL A 108 -2.02 3.05 14.80
CA VAL A 108 -3.20 3.38 13.99
C VAL A 108 -3.87 2.12 13.44
N CYS A 109 -3.09 1.14 12.96
CA CYS A 109 -3.63 -0.11 12.44
C CYS A 109 -4.29 -0.97 13.52
N ASP A 110 -3.67 -1.06 14.70
CA ASP A 110 -4.20 -1.85 15.81
C ASP A 110 -5.43 -1.17 16.42
N GLY A 111 -5.42 0.16 16.58
CA GLY A 111 -6.58 0.93 17.01
C GLY A 111 -7.79 0.74 16.09
N TYR A 112 -7.58 0.62 14.77
CA TYR A 112 -8.65 0.31 13.83
C TYR A 112 -9.26 -1.06 14.10
N LYS A 113 -8.43 -2.10 14.30
CA LYS A 113 -8.91 -3.46 14.58
C LYS A 113 -9.70 -3.51 15.89
N ASP A 114 -9.19 -2.87 16.94
CA ASP A 114 -9.82 -2.84 18.25
C ASP A 114 -11.17 -2.13 18.21
N GLU A 115 -11.26 -0.98 17.52
CA GLU A 115 -12.51 -0.22 17.38
C GLU A 115 -13.57 -1.01 16.60
N ILE A 116 -13.19 -1.65 15.49
CA ILE A 116 -14.09 -2.50 14.72
C ILE A 116 -14.57 -3.70 15.55
N GLN A 117 -13.66 -4.35 16.28
CA GLN A 117 -14.03 -5.48 17.13
C GLN A 117 -15.00 -5.06 18.24
N SER A 118 -14.71 -3.97 18.94
CA SER A 118 -15.54 -3.43 20.02
C SER A 118 -16.93 -3.02 19.52
N MET A 119 -16.99 -2.24 18.44
CA MET A 119 -18.25 -1.77 17.84
C MET A 119 -19.09 -2.95 17.33
N THR A 120 -18.47 -3.93 16.67
CA THR A 120 -19.14 -5.14 16.18
C THR A 120 -19.72 -5.95 17.34
N GLN A 121 -18.95 -6.16 18.41
CA GLN A 121 -19.41 -6.90 19.57
C GLN A 121 -20.58 -6.19 20.28
N ALA A 122 -20.49 -4.87 20.45
CA ALA A 122 -21.57 -4.07 21.02
C ALA A 122 -22.86 -4.16 20.18
N ARG A 123 -22.73 -4.08 18.84
CA ARG A 123 -23.88 -4.19 17.93
C ARG A 123 -24.51 -5.58 17.95
N ILE A 124 -23.70 -6.65 17.97
CA ILE A 124 -24.20 -8.02 18.12
C ILE A 124 -24.99 -8.17 19.43
N GLN A 125 -24.49 -7.62 20.53
CA GLN A 125 -25.18 -7.70 21.82
C GLN A 125 -26.51 -6.93 21.80
N ALA A 126 -26.55 -5.76 21.18
CA ALA A 126 -27.78 -4.99 21.01
C ALA A 126 -28.83 -5.77 20.17
N LEU A 127 -28.41 -6.39 19.07
CA LEU A 127 -29.30 -7.22 18.23
C LEU A 127 -29.82 -8.45 18.99
N LYS A 128 -28.98 -9.11 19.80
CA LYS A 128 -29.43 -10.22 20.68
C LYS A 128 -30.49 -9.76 21.67
N ASN A 129 -30.33 -8.58 22.27
CA ASN A 129 -31.32 -8.04 23.20
C ASN A 129 -32.66 -7.75 22.51
N ILE A 130 -32.62 -7.16 21.31
CA ILE A 130 -33.83 -6.91 20.49
C ILE A 130 -34.54 -8.22 20.15
N LEU A 131 -33.81 -9.23 19.69
CA LEU A 131 -34.36 -10.56 19.38
C LEU A 131 -35.00 -11.22 20.61
N ALA A 132 -34.36 -11.11 21.78
CA ALA A 132 -34.89 -11.65 23.02
C ALA A 132 -36.18 -10.94 23.46
N GLN A 133 -36.23 -9.61 23.35
CA GLN A 133 -37.37 -8.82 23.82
C GLN A 133 -38.57 -8.84 22.86
N GLN A 134 -38.33 -8.73 21.56
CA GLN A 134 -39.39 -8.59 20.56
C GLN A 134 -39.84 -9.93 20.00
N HIS A 135 -38.91 -10.87 19.84
CA HIS A 135 -39.17 -12.15 19.18
C HIS A 135 -39.05 -13.34 20.14
N HIS A 136 -38.69 -13.13 21.41
CA HIS A 136 -38.47 -14.18 22.41
C HIS A 136 -37.40 -15.21 21.98
N ILE A 137 -36.51 -14.81 21.07
CA ILE A 137 -35.41 -15.62 20.56
C ILE A 137 -34.18 -15.33 21.41
N SER A 138 -33.71 -16.34 22.15
CA SER A 138 -32.55 -16.22 23.04
C SER A 138 -31.74 -17.52 23.08
N GLY A 139 -30.51 -17.44 23.57
CA GLY A 139 -29.60 -18.59 23.70
C GLY A 139 -28.19 -18.31 23.19
N SER A 140 -27.23 -19.11 23.65
CA SER A 140 -25.81 -19.00 23.25
C SER A 140 -25.58 -19.30 21.77
N ALA A 141 -26.46 -20.10 21.16
CA ALA A 141 -26.41 -20.46 19.74
C ALA A 141 -26.98 -19.36 18.80
N VAL A 142 -27.59 -18.30 19.34
CA VAL A 142 -28.13 -17.21 18.52
C VAL A 142 -26.98 -16.34 18.00
N VAL A 143 -26.82 -16.29 16.68
CA VAL A 143 -25.81 -15.48 15.99
C VAL A 143 -26.54 -14.53 15.03
N PRO A 144 -26.74 -13.26 15.41
CA PRO A 144 -27.32 -12.26 14.52
C PRO A 144 -26.47 -12.06 13.27
N ASN A 145 -27.12 -11.92 12.11
CA ASN A 145 -26.43 -11.62 10.86
C ASN A 145 -26.09 -10.12 10.78
N ILE A 146 -24.85 -9.77 11.16
CA ILE A 146 -24.39 -8.39 11.13
C ILE A 146 -24.07 -7.88 9.71
N LYS A 147 -23.85 -8.79 8.75
CA LYS A 147 -23.53 -8.43 7.36
C LYS A 147 -24.73 -7.86 6.59
N THR A 148 -25.91 -7.86 7.18
CA THR A 148 -27.12 -7.25 6.61
C THR A 148 -27.62 -6.09 7.48
N ASP A 149 -26.86 -5.67 8.48
CA ASP A 149 -27.25 -4.60 9.40
C ASP A 149 -26.74 -3.25 8.88
N ASP A 150 -27.63 -2.43 8.32
CA ASP A 150 -27.27 -1.13 7.75
C ASP A 150 -26.57 -0.20 8.77
N PRO A 151 -27.03 -0.08 10.03
CA PRO A 151 -26.36 0.76 11.02
C PRO A 151 -24.91 0.35 11.30
N TRP A 152 -24.61 -0.95 11.26
CA TRP A 152 -23.23 -1.44 11.38
C TRP A 152 -22.37 -1.04 10.18
N HIS A 153 -22.91 -1.11 8.95
CA HIS A 153 -22.17 -0.71 7.75
C HIS A 153 -21.86 0.78 7.74
N GLU A 154 -22.84 1.61 8.09
CA GLU A 154 -22.66 3.07 8.19
C GLU A 154 -21.55 3.39 9.19
N LYS A 155 -21.57 2.75 10.37
CA LYS A 155 -20.56 2.98 11.40
C LYS A 155 -19.18 2.45 10.99
N LEU A 156 -19.12 1.32 10.30
CA LEU A 156 -17.88 0.75 9.75
C LEU A 156 -17.22 1.72 8.76
N LEU A 157 -18.01 2.36 7.88
CA LEU A 157 -17.52 3.35 6.93
C LEU A 157 -16.97 4.60 7.63
N GLU A 158 -17.68 5.11 8.63
CA GLU A 158 -17.23 6.25 9.43
C GLU A 158 -15.89 5.96 10.14
N ILE A 159 -15.76 4.79 10.77
CA ILE A 159 -14.53 4.36 11.42
C ILE A 159 -13.41 4.25 10.38
N LYS A 160 -13.68 3.62 9.24
CA LYS A 160 -12.69 3.48 8.17
C LYS A 160 -12.19 4.84 7.68
N ASP A 161 -13.07 5.79 7.41
CA ASP A 161 -12.68 7.13 6.94
C ASP A 161 -11.84 7.87 7.98
N ASN A 162 -12.19 7.78 9.26
CA ASN A 162 -11.42 8.39 10.34
C ASN A 162 -10.00 7.81 10.42
N PHE A 163 -9.86 6.48 10.35
CA PHE A 163 -8.57 5.82 10.40
C PHE A 163 -7.75 6.00 9.11
N ASP A 164 -8.39 6.11 7.95
CA ASP A 164 -7.72 6.47 6.69
C ASP A 164 -7.11 7.88 6.76
N GLN A 165 -7.79 8.83 7.41
CA GLN A 165 -7.25 10.17 7.67
C GLN A 165 -6.07 10.14 8.66
N LEU A 166 -6.19 9.40 9.77
CA LEU A 166 -5.11 9.26 10.75
C LEU A 166 -3.87 8.63 10.11
N LEU A 167 -4.06 7.55 9.35
CA LEU A 167 -2.97 6.87 8.67
C LEU A 167 -2.32 7.79 7.63
N SER A 168 -3.11 8.60 6.91
CA SER A 168 -2.58 9.58 5.96
C SER A 168 -1.72 10.65 6.63
N ARG A 169 -2.08 11.11 7.84
CA ARG A 169 -1.26 12.05 8.63
C ARG A 169 0.07 11.42 9.02
N GLU A 170 0.08 10.18 9.51
CA GLU A 170 1.32 9.46 9.83
C GLU A 170 2.20 9.25 8.59
N LYS A 171 1.62 8.83 7.47
CA LYS A 171 2.34 8.68 6.19
C LYS A 171 3.00 10.00 5.75
N THR A 172 2.30 11.12 5.89
CA THR A 172 2.84 12.44 5.49
C THR A 172 3.94 12.92 6.42
N ALA A 173 3.83 12.67 7.73
CA ALA A 173 4.88 12.96 8.70
C ALA A 173 6.18 12.19 8.36
N ILE A 174 6.06 10.89 8.05
CA ILE A 174 7.19 10.05 7.65
C ILE A 174 7.82 10.53 6.34
N LYS A 175 7.01 10.84 5.32
CA LYS A 175 7.51 11.37 4.04
C LYS A 175 8.28 12.69 4.21
N LYS A 176 7.80 13.58 5.09
CA LYS A 176 8.46 14.85 5.39
C LYS A 176 9.81 14.63 6.09
N ASN A 177 9.88 13.68 7.01
CA ASN A 177 11.10 13.35 7.75
C ASN A 177 12.12 12.57 6.89
N GLY A 178 11.67 11.71 5.97
CA GLY A 178 12.52 11.02 4.99
C GLY A 178 13.22 11.99 4.03
N CYS A 179 12.48 12.96 3.47
CA CYS A 179 13.07 14.02 2.63
C CYS A 179 14.12 14.88 3.37
N ALA A 180 13.98 15.08 4.68
CA ALA A 180 14.90 15.91 5.46
C ALA A 180 16.26 15.24 5.73
N LYS A 181 16.33 13.89 5.72
CA LYS A 181 17.60 13.16 5.92
C LYS A 181 18.51 13.19 4.69
N ASN A 182 17.95 13.31 3.48
CA ASN A 182 18.73 13.35 2.23
C ASN A 182 19.46 14.68 1.96
N ILE A 183 19.20 15.75 2.72
CA ILE A 183 19.92 17.03 2.59
C ILE A 183 21.27 17.01 3.34
N LYS A 184 21.50 16.04 4.25
CA LYS A 184 22.69 16.02 5.12
C LYS A 184 23.78 15.01 4.72
N SER A 185 23.59 14.22 3.67
CA SER A 185 24.62 13.28 3.18
C SER A 185 25.46 13.81 2.00
N GLY A 186 25.27 15.07 1.60
CA GLY A 186 26.08 15.74 0.60
C GLY A 186 27.12 16.67 1.23
N LYS A 187 28.10 16.10 1.93
CA LYS A 187 29.37 16.76 2.25
C LYS A 187 30.50 15.75 2.22
#